data_AF-A0A961UZM3-F1
#
_entry.id   AF-A0A961UZM3-F1
#
_cell.length_a   1.000
_cell.length_b   1.000
_cell.length_c   1.000
_cell.angle_alpha   90.00
_cell.angle_beta   90.00
_cell.angle_gamma   90.00
#
_symmetry.space_group_name_H-M   'P 1'
#
loop_
_entity.id
_entity.type
_entity.pdbx_description
1 polymer ?
#
loop_
_entity_poly.entity_id
_entity_poly.type
_entity_poly.pdbx_seq_one_letter_code
_entity_poly.pdbx_strand_id
1 'polypeptide(L)' 'MSAPFDAEKHADHMAEVMGLVIEAAWRQSVVDNVAATAAIAELVMSFPLDDHVEPAPVFEA' A
#
# COMPACT_ATOMS: atom_id res chain seq x y z
N MET A 1 -5.60 8.62 -17.69
CA MET A 1 -5.93 7.76 -16.54
C MET A 1 -4.79 6.80 -16.35
N SER A 2 -4.26 6.67 -15.13
CA SER A 2 -3.27 5.65 -14.80
C SER A 2 -3.88 4.26 -14.99
N ALA A 3 -3.03 3.28 -15.29
CA ALA A 3 -3.46 1.88 -15.32
C ALA A 3 -3.99 1.46 -13.92
N PRO A 4 -4.95 0.51 -13.85
CA PRO A 4 -5.38 -0.06 -12.58
C PRO A 4 -4.20 -0.62 -11.77
N PHE A 5 -4.30 -0.56 -10.45
CA PHE A 5 -3.28 -1.12 -9.57
C PHE A 5 -3.16 -2.64 -9.73
N ASP A 6 -1.94 -3.13 -9.92
CA ASP A 6 -1.62 -4.56 -10.07
C ASP A 6 -0.97 -5.06 -8.78
N ALA A 7 -1.78 -5.66 -7.91
CA ALA A 7 -1.36 -6.11 -6.59
C ALA A 7 -0.29 -7.21 -6.64
N GLU A 8 -0.33 -8.07 -7.65
CA GLU A 8 0.63 -9.15 -7.82
C GLU A 8 2.01 -8.61 -8.18
N LYS A 9 2.09 -7.77 -9.23
CA LYS A 9 3.35 -7.12 -9.60
C LYS A 9 3.90 -6.24 -8.50
N HIS A 10 3.02 -5.53 -7.78
CA HIS A 10 3.44 -4.69 -6.67
C HIS A 10 4.01 -5.52 -5.52
N ALA A 11 3.36 -6.62 -5.14
CA ALA A 11 3.86 -7.52 -4.09
C ALA A 11 5.23 -8.11 -4.46
N ASP A 12 5.39 -8.59 -5.69
CA ASP A 12 6.67 -9.15 -6.17
C ASP A 12 7.77 -8.09 -6.18
N HIS A 13 7.48 -6.88 -6.70
CA HIS A 13 8.46 -5.78 -6.73
C HIS A 13 8.86 -5.34 -5.32
N MET A 14 7.90 -5.19 -4.42
CA MET A 14 8.17 -4.75 -3.05
C MET A 14 8.90 -5.81 -2.23
N ALA A 15 8.67 -7.10 -2.49
CA ALA A 15 9.46 -8.18 -1.90
C ALA A 15 10.95 -8.05 -2.29
N GLU A 16 11.25 -7.76 -3.56
CA GLU A 16 12.61 -7.52 -4.03
C GLU A 16 13.24 -6.29 -3.35
N VAL A 17 12.54 -5.15 -3.34
CA VAL A 17 13.02 -3.90 -2.71
C VAL A 17 13.35 -4.09 -1.23
N MET A 18 12.53 -4.88 -0.51
CA MET A 18 12.71 -5.13 0.92
C MET A 18 13.64 -6.30 1.23
N GLY A 19 14.11 -7.05 0.21
CA GLY A 19 14.91 -8.26 0.40
C GLY A 19 14.15 -9.39 1.10
N LEU A 20 12.83 -9.48 0.88
CA LEU A 20 11.96 -10.50 1.48
C LEU A 20 11.76 -11.67 0.53
N VAL A 21 11.79 -12.88 1.09
CA VAL A 21 11.35 -14.09 0.39
C VAL A 21 9.92 -14.41 0.80
N ILE A 22 9.00 -14.38 -0.16
CA ILE A 22 7.61 -14.83 0.04
C ILE A 22 7.55 -16.30 -0.34
N GLU A 23 7.35 -17.17 0.65
CA GLU A 23 7.16 -18.60 0.39
C GLU A 23 5.90 -18.83 -0.47
N ALA A 24 5.98 -19.81 -1.37
CA ALA A 24 4.89 -20.11 -2.31
C ALA A 24 3.55 -20.38 -1.60
N ALA A 25 3.59 -21.00 -0.41
CA ALA A 25 2.41 -21.25 0.41
C ALA A 25 1.71 -19.98 0.91
N TRP A 26 2.42 -18.85 0.98
CA TRP A 26 1.89 -17.57 1.47
C TRP A 26 1.60 -16.57 0.35
N ARG A 27 2.13 -16.81 -0.86
CA ARG A 27 2.09 -15.84 -1.96
C ARG A 27 0.69 -15.34 -2.25
N GLN A 28 -0.29 -16.23 -2.40
CA GLN A 28 -1.65 -15.82 -2.71
C GLN A 28 -2.25 -14.93 -1.60
N SER A 29 -2.07 -15.33 -0.34
CA SER A 29 -2.56 -14.54 0.79
C SER A 29 -1.89 -13.17 0.89
N VAL A 30 -0.61 -13.04 0.55
CA VAL A 30 0.06 -11.73 0.49
C VAL A 30 -0.57 -10.86 -0.59
N VAL A 31 -0.76 -11.39 -1.81
CA VAL A 31 -1.38 -10.65 -2.91
C VAL A 31 -2.79 -10.21 -2.56
N ASP A 32 -3.60 -11.09 -1.96
CA ASP A 32 -4.97 -10.78 -1.54
C ASP A 32 -5.02 -9.63 -0.52
N ASN A 33 -4.09 -9.62 0.45
CA ASN A 33 -4.00 -8.55 1.45
C ASN A 33 -3.51 -7.23 0.85
N VAL A 34 -2.59 -7.26 -0.12
CA VAL A 34 -2.14 -6.06 -0.86
C VAL A 34 -3.31 -5.48 -1.66
N ALA A 35 -4.09 -6.32 -2.34
CA ALA A 35 -5.28 -5.90 -3.08
C ALA A 35 -6.35 -5.28 -2.16
N ALA A 36 -6.63 -5.93 -1.02
CA ALA A 36 -7.56 -5.39 -0.02
C ALA A 36 -7.09 -4.04 0.54
N THR A 37 -5.78 -3.91 0.81
CA THR A 37 -5.19 -2.65 1.29
C THR A 37 -5.31 -1.55 0.25
N ALA A 38 -5.11 -1.84 -1.04
CA ALA A 38 -5.31 -0.87 -2.10
C ALA A 38 -6.76 -0.35 -2.16
N ALA A 39 -7.75 -1.24 -2.04
CA ALA A 39 -9.16 -0.84 -1.99
C ALA A 39 -9.48 0.04 -0.76
N ILE A 40 -8.89 -0.24 0.40
CA ILE A 40 -9.03 0.60 1.60
C ILE A 40 -8.34 1.95 1.39
N ALA A 41 -7.17 1.97 0.76
CA ALA A 41 -6.43 3.18 0.46
C ALA A 41 -7.23 4.11 -0.46
N GLU A 42 -7.98 3.58 -1.44
CA GLU A 42 -8.87 4.40 -2.28
C GLU A 42 -9.90 5.19 -1.46
N LEU A 43 -10.41 4.60 -0.37
CA LEU A 43 -11.31 5.31 0.54
C LEU A 43 -10.59 6.48 1.22
N VAL A 44 -9.36 6.27 1.69
CA VAL A 44 -8.55 7.32 2.35
C VAL A 44 -8.13 8.41 1.37
N MET A 45 -7.73 8.05 0.16
CA MET A 45 -7.31 9.00 -0.88
C MET A 45 -8.46 9.83 -1.44
N SER A 46 -9.71 9.42 -1.23
CA SER A 46 -10.90 10.18 -1.63
C SER A 46 -11.18 11.39 -0.74
N PHE A 47 -10.60 11.45 0.46
CA PHE A 47 -10.73 12.60 1.35
C PHE A 47 -9.88 13.77 0.82
N PRO A 48 -10.45 14.97 0.64
CA PRO A 48 -9.66 16.14 0.30
C PRO A 48 -8.75 16.50 1.49
N LEU A 49 -7.45 16.56 1.24
CA LEU A 49 -6.44 16.96 2.23
C LEU A 49 -5.80 18.26 1.76
N ASP A 50 -5.79 19.27 2.64
CA ASP A 50 -5.11 20.53 2.40
C ASP A 50 -3.60 20.38 2.68
N ASP A 51 -2.76 21.05 1.89
CA ASP A 51 -1.29 20.95 1.97
C ASP A 51 -0.74 21.41 3.34
N HIS A 52 -1.52 22.19 4.11
CA HIS A 52 -1.17 22.67 5.45
C HIS A 52 -1.66 21.76 6.57
N VAL A 53 -2.34 20.64 6.29
CA VAL A 53 -2.73 19.68 7.33
C VAL A 53 -1.49 18.93 7.82
N GLU A 54 -1.17 19.13 9.10
CA GLU A 54 -0.09 18.40 9.75
C GLU A 54 -0.47 16.95 10.07
N PRO A 55 0.50 16.02 10.10
CA PRO A 55 0.27 14.67 10.60
C PRO A 55 -0.26 14.66 12.04
N ALA A 56 -1.08 13.68 12.39
CA ALA A 56 -1.69 13.59 13.72
C ALA A 56 -0.69 13.67 14.89
N PRO A 57 0.49 13.01 14.85
CA PRO A 57 1.53 13.26 15.84
C PRO A 57 2.39 14.47 15.42
N VAL A 58 2.45 15.47 16.29
CA VAL A 58 3.37 16.62 16.17
C VAL A 58 4.41 16.58 17.29
N PHE A 59 5.66 16.91 16.96
CA PHE A 59 6.72 17.06 17.96
C PHE A 59 6.67 18.49 18.53
N GLU A 60 6.56 18.60 19.85
CA GLU A 60 6.58 19.87 20.58
C GLU A 60 7.79 19.91 21.53
N ALA A 61 8.40 21.09 21.68
CA ALA A 61 9.64 21.32 22.41
C ALA A 61 9.45 21.60 23.91
#